data_AF-A0A972EM19-F1
#
_entry.id   AF-A0A972EM19-F1
#
_cell.length_a   1.000
_cell.length_b   1.000
_cell.length_c   1.000
_cell.angle_alpha   90.00
_cell.angle_beta   90.00
_cell.angle_gamma   90.00
#
_symmetry.space_group_name_H-M   'P 1'
#
loop_
_entity.id
_entity.type
_entity.pdbx_description
1 polymer ?
#
loop_
_entity_poly.entity_id
_entity_poly.type
_entity_poly.pdbx_seq_one_letter_code
_entity_poly.pdbx_strand_id
1 'polypeptide(L)'
;MEADSQLEKGFLKSAALLAIAMVISQIIGLLSKSLIGSTFGASAEVDAFLASNRLTEILFNLVAGGALASAFVPMFSAMLDRKETRRAWQLASRLSVLLTLILTLLSLLCYLFAAQIVRYILVPGFSINDPAL
;
A
#
# COMPACT_ATOMS: atom_id res chain seq x y z
N MET A 1 5.07 28.75 -31.42
CA MET A 1 6.29 28.68 -30.59
C MET A 1 6.02 29.04 -29.12
N GLU A 2 5.10 29.98 -28.79
CA GLU A 2 4.76 30.28 -27.38
C GLU A 2 3.91 29.21 -26.67
N ALA A 3 3.03 28.50 -27.39
CA ALA A 3 2.16 27.47 -26.81
C ALA A 3 2.92 26.25 -26.25
N ASP A 4 4.00 25.81 -26.92
CA ASP A 4 4.86 24.71 -26.42
C ASP A 4 5.57 25.09 -25.10
N SER A 5 6.03 26.35 -24.98
CA SER A 5 6.72 26.82 -23.76
C SER A 5 5.81 26.88 -22.53
N GLN A 6 4.50 27.05 -22.73
CA GLN A 6 3.51 27.09 -21.65
C GLN A 6 3.15 25.68 -21.18
N LEU A 7 3.07 24.72 -22.10
CA LEU A 7 2.83 23.31 -21.80
C LEU A 7 4.02 22.68 -21.05
N GLU A 8 5.26 22.98 -21.46
CA GLU A 8 6.46 22.53 -20.74
C GLU A 8 6.52 23.06 -19.31
N LYS A 9 6.21 24.36 -19.10
CA LYS A 9 6.20 24.96 -17.76
C LYS A 9 5.10 24.39 -16.86
N GLY A 10 3.92 24.10 -17.42
CA GLY A 10 2.80 23.47 -16.70
C GLY A 10 3.11 22.02 -16.30
N PHE A 11 3.72 21.26 -17.20
CA PHE A 11 4.17 19.90 -16.94
C PHE A 11 5.30 19.85 -15.91
N LEU A 12 6.33 20.72 -16.03
CA LEU A 12 7.42 20.81 -15.06
C LEU A 12 6.93 21.15 -13.66
N LYS A 13 6.01 22.13 -13.53
CA LYS A 13 5.42 22.48 -12.22
C LYS A 13 4.67 21.31 -11.59
N SER A 14 3.89 20.59 -12.39
CA SER A 14 3.10 19.46 -11.91
C SER A 14 4.00 18.28 -11.49
N ALA A 15 5.00 17.96 -12.30
CA ALA A 15 5.99 16.94 -11.98
C ALA A 15 6.82 17.29 -10.74
N ALA A 16 7.24 18.56 -10.59
CA ALA A 16 7.96 19.03 -9.41
C ALA A 16 7.09 18.96 -8.15
N LEU A 17 5.81 19.32 -8.25
CA LEU A 17 4.87 19.22 -7.14
C LEU A 17 4.70 17.75 -6.68
N LEU A 18 4.56 16.82 -7.63
CA LEU A 18 4.46 15.38 -7.33
C LEU A 18 5.74 14.85 -6.69
N ALA A 19 6.92 15.24 -7.19
CA ALA A 19 8.21 14.83 -6.62
C ALA A 19 8.37 15.33 -5.18
N ILE A 20 8.03 16.59 -4.91
CA ILE A 20 8.07 17.16 -3.55
C ILE A 20 7.09 16.43 -2.63
N ALA A 21 5.87 16.15 -3.10
CA ALA A 21 4.88 15.40 -2.33
C ALA A 21 5.36 13.99 -1.98
N MET A 22 6.02 13.29 -2.92
CA MET A 22 6.61 11.97 -2.67
C MET A 22 7.75 12.02 -1.64
N VAL A 23 8.63 13.02 -1.72
CA VAL A 23 9.73 13.20 -0.76
C VAL A 23 9.19 13.46 0.65
N ILE A 24 8.19 14.34 0.78
CA ILE A 24 7.55 14.62 2.07
C ILE A 24 6.91 13.35 2.64
N SER A 25 6.22 12.57 1.82
CA SER A 25 5.63 11.29 2.23
C SER A 25 6.69 10.29 2.74
N GLN A 26 7.84 10.21 2.06
CA GLN A 26 8.99 9.40 2.48
C GLN A 26 9.54 9.84 3.84
N ILE A 27 9.74 11.14 4.05
CA ILE A 27 10.25 11.68 5.32
C ILE A 27 9.29 11.35 6.47
N ILE A 28 7.97 11.52 6.27
CA ILE A 28 6.96 11.18 7.28
C ILE A 28 6.98 9.67 7.58
N GLY A 29 7.13 8.83 6.55
CA GLY A 29 7.25 7.38 6.72
C GLY A 29 8.51 6.97 7.48
N LEU A 30 9.66 7.58 7.18
CA LEU A 30 10.91 7.38 7.91
C LEU A 30 10.78 7.83 9.37
N LEU A 31 10.12 8.96 9.62
CA LEU A 31 9.90 9.46 10.96
C LEU A 31 9.00 8.53 11.77
N SER A 32 7.94 7.98 11.18
CA SER A 32 7.11 6.96 11.84
C SER A 32 7.93 5.71 12.20
N LYS A 33 8.76 5.23 11.28
CA LYS A 33 9.65 4.07 11.52
C LYS A 33 10.66 4.37 12.64
N SER A 34 11.23 5.56 12.65
CA SER A 34 12.16 6.01 13.69
C SER A 34 11.49 6.16 15.05
N LEU A 35 10.27 6.71 15.10
CA LEU A 35 9.50 6.86 16.34
C LEU A 35 9.09 5.50 16.90
N ILE A 36 8.65 4.56 16.05
CA ILE A 36 8.34 3.19 16.49
C ILE A 36 9.60 2.53 17.07
N GLY A 37 10.75 2.65 16.40
CA GLY A 37 12.02 2.12 16.90
C GLY A 37 12.52 2.76 18.20
N SER A 38 12.31 4.07 18.39
CA SER A 38 12.75 4.78 19.60
C SER A 38 11.83 4.59 20.81
N THR A 39 10.52 4.40 20.58
CA THR A 39 9.53 4.32 21.66
C THR A 39 9.37 2.89 22.18
N PHE A 40 9.56 1.88 21.34
CA PHE A 40 9.45 0.46 21.71
C PHE A 40 10.80 -0.24 21.88
N GLY A 41 11.92 0.41 21.49
CA GLY A 41 13.25 -0.20 21.46
C GLY A 41 13.40 -1.27 20.38
N ALA A 42 14.63 -1.77 20.17
CA ALA A 42 14.92 -2.91 19.30
C ALA A 42 14.42 -4.23 19.94
N SER A 43 13.10 -4.38 20.05
CA SER A 43 12.45 -5.60 20.52
C SER A 43 12.10 -6.48 19.33
N ALA A 44 12.32 -7.81 19.44
CA ALA A 44 12.05 -8.78 18.38
C ALA A 44 10.60 -8.73 17.87
N GLU A 45 9.67 -8.28 18.71
CA GLU A 45 8.25 -8.08 18.35
C GLU A 45 8.05 -6.93 17.36
N VAL A 46 8.80 -5.83 17.50
CA VAL A 46 8.75 -4.68 16.60
C VAL A 46 9.31 -5.07 15.23
N ASP A 47 10.40 -5.84 15.19
CA ASP A 47 10.98 -6.33 13.95
C ASP A 47 10.03 -7.31 13.22
N ALA A 48 9.36 -8.21 13.95
CA ALA A 48 8.35 -9.11 13.37
C ALA A 48 7.14 -8.33 12.81
N PHE A 49 6.68 -7.30 13.52
CA PHE A 49 5.63 -6.41 13.04
C PHE A 49 6.06 -5.63 11.80
N LEU A 50 7.26 -5.03 11.80
CA LEU A 50 7.80 -4.29 10.67
C LEU A 50 8.03 -5.18 9.45
N ALA A 51 8.50 -6.42 9.63
CA ALA A 51 8.65 -7.40 8.56
C ALA A 51 7.30 -7.77 7.92
N SER A 52 6.28 -8.00 8.76
CA SER A 52 4.90 -8.28 8.30
C SER A 52 4.30 -7.08 7.55
N ASN A 53 4.53 -5.86 8.05
CA ASN A 53 4.06 -4.65 7.40
C ASN A 53 4.78 -4.42 6.06
N ARG A 54 6.08 -4.72 5.97
CA ARG A 54 6.85 -4.59 4.72
C ARG A 54 6.35 -5.55 3.64
N LEU A 55 6.02 -6.79 4.00
CA LEU A 55 5.38 -7.73 3.08
C LEU A 55 4.08 -7.15 2.52
N THR A 56 3.29 -6.52 3.38
CA THR A 56 2.02 -5.87 3.02
C THR A 56 2.27 -4.68 2.09
N GLU A 57 3.26 -3.83 2.38
CA GLU A 57 3.69 -2.72 1.52
C GLU A 57 4.10 -3.20 0.13
N ILE A 58 4.86 -4.30 0.04
CA ILE A 58 5.30 -4.85 -1.26
C ILE A 58 4.10 -5.33 -2.08
N LEU A 59 3.18 -6.07 -1.46
CA LEU A 59 1.96 -6.54 -2.14
C LEU A 59 1.10 -5.37 -2.61
N PHE A 60 0.91 -4.36 -1.77
CA PHE A 60 0.16 -3.17 -2.13
C PHE A 60 0.82 -2.41 -3.29
N ASN A 61 2.12 -2.18 -3.23
CA ASN A 61 2.84 -1.48 -4.29
C ASN A 61 2.80 -2.25 -5.61
N LEU A 62 2.93 -3.57 -5.59
CA LEU A 62 2.85 -4.41 -6.79
C LEU A 62 1.45 -4.38 -7.41
N VAL A 63 0.41 -4.57 -6.58
CA VAL A 63 -0.96 -4.67 -7.05
C VAL A 63 -1.53 -3.29 -7.35
N ALA A 64 -1.61 -2.40 -6.36
CA ALA A 64 -2.22 -1.08 -6.51
C ALA A 64 -1.34 -0.12 -7.31
N GLY A 65 -0.06 0.00 -6.95
CA GLY A 65 0.88 0.90 -7.62
C GLY A 65 1.34 0.42 -9.00
N GLY A 66 1.49 -0.89 -9.19
CA GLY A 66 1.97 -1.49 -10.43
C GLY A 66 0.84 -1.85 -11.38
N ALA A 67 0.21 -3.00 -11.15
CA ALA A 67 -0.73 -3.59 -12.10
C ALA A 67 -2.03 -2.78 -12.24
N LEU A 68 -2.62 -2.37 -11.11
CA LEU A 68 -3.90 -1.68 -11.09
C LEU A 68 -3.74 -0.25 -11.60
N ALA A 69 -2.81 0.55 -11.06
CA ALA A 69 -2.64 1.94 -11.49
C ALA A 69 -2.23 2.07 -12.97
N SER A 70 -1.34 1.20 -13.47
CA SER A 70 -0.88 1.28 -14.87
C SER A 70 -2.00 1.00 -15.89
N ALA A 71 -2.97 0.14 -15.57
CA ALA A 71 -4.11 -0.15 -16.44
C ALA A 71 -5.32 0.74 -16.16
N PHE A 72 -5.60 1.02 -14.88
CA PHE A 72 -6.80 1.73 -14.44
C PHE A 72 -6.72 3.23 -14.75
N VAL A 73 -5.60 3.90 -14.45
CA VAL A 73 -5.46 5.36 -14.64
C VAL A 73 -5.67 5.79 -16.09
N PRO A 74 -5.00 5.20 -17.10
CA PRO A 74 -5.21 5.60 -18.49
C PRO A 74 -6.61 5.23 -18.98
N MET A 75 -7.16 4.09 -18.56
CA MET A 75 -8.51 3.68 -18.97
C MET A 75 -9.60 4.58 -18.36
N PHE A 76 -9.50 4.89 -17.07
CA PHE A 76 -10.42 5.81 -16.40
C PHE A 76 -10.33 7.23 -16.99
N SER A 77 -9.12 7.72 -17.24
CA SER A 77 -8.89 9.02 -17.88
C SER A 77 -9.48 9.08 -19.29
N ALA A 78 -9.30 8.01 -20.08
CA ALA A 78 -9.88 7.91 -21.42
C ALA A 78 -11.42 7.91 -21.41
N MET A 79 -12.05 7.31 -20.39
CA MET A 79 -13.52 7.35 -20.24
C MET A 79 -14.02 8.73 -19.83
N LEU A 80 -13.28 9.46 -19.00
CA LEU A 80 -13.58 10.84 -18.65
C LEU A 80 -13.49 11.77 -19.86
N ASP A 81 -12.45 11.61 -20.68
CA ASP A 81 -12.22 12.43 -21.88
C ASP A 81 -13.34 12.24 -22.93
N ARG A 82 -13.86 11.01 -23.04
CA ARG A 82 -15.04 10.67 -23.86
C ARG A 82 -16.38 11.19 -23.29
N LYS A 83 -16.36 11.95 -22.18
CA LYS A 83 -17.54 12.40 -21.44
C LYS A 83 -18.42 11.26 -20.92
N GLU A 84 -17.90 10.04 -20.80
CA GLU A 84 -18.60 8.87 -20.27
C GLU A 84 -18.46 8.76 -18.74
N THR A 85 -18.59 9.89 -18.03
CA THR A 85 -18.32 10.02 -16.59
C THR A 85 -19.08 8.98 -15.77
N ARG A 86 -20.35 8.70 -16.12
CA ARG A 86 -21.17 7.70 -15.43
C ARG A 86 -20.60 6.28 -15.53
N ARG A 87 -20.07 5.90 -16.69
CA ARG A 87 -19.46 4.57 -16.90
C ARG A 87 -18.10 4.48 -16.22
N ALA A 88 -17.30 5.55 -16.23
CA ALA A 88 -16.05 5.62 -15.50
C ALA A 88 -16.26 5.38 -13.99
N TRP A 89 -17.26 6.05 -13.40
CA TRP A 89 -17.62 5.83 -11.99
C TRP A 89 -18.14 4.41 -11.73
N GLN A 90 -18.94 3.83 -12.62
CA GLN A 90 -19.38 2.44 -12.48
C GLN A 90 -18.22 1.45 -12.47
N LEU A 91 -17.22 1.67 -13.33
CA LEU A 91 -16.00 0.87 -13.33
C LEU A 91 -15.25 1.00 -11.99
N ALA A 92 -15.03 2.23 -11.52
CA ALA A 92 -14.34 2.48 -10.25
C ALA A 92 -15.08 1.81 -9.07
N SER A 93 -16.41 1.94 -9.01
CA SER A 93 -17.22 1.29 -7.97
C SER A 93 -17.12 -0.24 -8.04
N ARG A 94 -17.20 -0.84 -9.23
CA ARG A 94 -17.07 -2.30 -9.39
C ARG A 94 -15.69 -2.80 -8.96
N LEU A 95 -14.65 -2.08 -9.36
CA LEU A 95 -13.27 -2.41 -9.00
C LEU A 95 -13.06 -2.29 -7.49
N SER A 96 -13.57 -1.22 -6.87
CA SER A 96 -13.51 -1.00 -5.43
C SER A 96 -14.18 -2.14 -4.66
N VAL A 97 -15.42 -2.51 -5.04
CA VAL A 97 -16.13 -3.63 -4.41
C VAL A 97 -15.37 -4.95 -4.59
N LEU A 98 -14.82 -5.22 -5.77
CA LEU A 98 -14.03 -6.42 -6.03
C LEU A 98 -12.77 -6.47 -5.17
N LEU A 99 -12.02 -5.36 -5.08
CA LEU A 99 -10.83 -5.26 -4.24
C LEU A 99 -11.17 -5.42 -2.76
N THR A 100 -12.22 -4.77 -2.28
CA THR A 100 -12.71 -4.94 -0.90
C THR A 100 -13.07 -6.40 -0.66
N LEU A 101 -13.81 -7.04 -1.55
CA LEU A 101 -14.22 -8.44 -1.40
C LEU A 101 -13.00 -9.39 -1.35
N ILE A 102 -12.02 -9.19 -2.24
CA ILE A 102 -10.78 -9.97 -2.24
C ILE A 102 -10.00 -9.74 -0.94
N LEU A 103 -9.81 -8.50 -0.50
CA LEU A 103 -9.09 -8.18 0.73
C LEU A 103 -9.80 -8.71 1.97
N THR A 104 -11.14 -8.63 2.02
CA THR A 104 -11.95 -9.22 3.09
C THR A 104 -11.80 -10.72 3.10
N LEU A 105 -11.88 -11.39 1.94
CA LEU A 105 -11.69 -12.83 1.85
C LEU A 105 -10.27 -13.22 2.31
N LEU A 106 -9.25 -12.51 1.84
CA LEU A 106 -7.86 -12.75 2.22
C LEU A 106 -7.63 -12.54 3.72
N SER A 107 -8.23 -11.49 4.30
CA SER A 107 -8.24 -11.23 5.75
C SER A 107 -8.92 -12.36 6.52
N LEU A 108 -10.07 -12.85 6.03
CA LEU A 108 -10.79 -13.96 6.65
C LEU A 108 -9.97 -15.27 6.60
N LEU A 109 -9.30 -15.54 5.48
CA LEU A 109 -8.37 -16.66 5.35
C LEU A 109 -7.21 -16.50 6.35
N CYS A 110 -6.57 -15.33 6.41
CA CYS A 110 -5.51 -15.06 7.37
C CYS A 110 -5.98 -15.27 8.81
N TYR A 111 -7.21 -14.87 9.15
CA TYR A 111 -7.80 -15.09 10.47
C TYR A 111 -8.02 -16.59 10.76
N LEU A 112 -8.59 -17.34 9.82
CA LEU A 112 -8.80 -18.79 9.95
C LEU A 112 -7.48 -19.56 10.09
N PHE A 113 -6.48 -19.19 9.31
CA PHE A 113 -5.15 -19.79 9.34
C PHE A 113 -4.21 -19.14 10.36
N ALA A 114 -4.66 -18.15 11.14
CA ALA A 114 -3.82 -17.43 12.10
C ALA A 114 -3.20 -18.38 13.12
N ALA A 115 -3.99 -19.33 13.65
CA ALA A 115 -3.50 -20.34 14.58
C ALA A 115 -2.42 -21.25 13.96
N GLN A 116 -2.52 -21.54 12.66
CA GLN A 116 -1.57 -22.39 11.94
C GLN A 116 -0.29 -21.62 11.57
N ILE A 117 -0.42 -20.36 11.17
CA ILE A 117 0.68 -19.45 10.79
C ILE A 117 1.51 -19.10 12.03
N VAL A 118 0.87 -18.77 13.15
CA VAL A 118 1.59 -18.50 14.41
C VAL A 118 2.37 -19.73 14.86
N ARG A 119 1.78 -20.93 14.73
CA ARG A 119 2.40 -22.19 15.16
C ARG A 119 3.58 -22.64 14.30
N TYR A 120 3.59 -22.35 13.00
CA TYR A 120 4.63 -22.82 12.08
C TYR A 120 5.65 -21.76 11.65
N ILE A 121 5.28 -20.47 11.66
CA ILE A 121 6.10 -19.40 11.09
C ILE A 121 6.62 -18.41 12.13
N LEU A 122 5.87 -18.12 13.20
CA LEU A 122 6.27 -17.09 14.16
C LEU A 122 7.16 -17.61 15.28
N VAL A 123 7.10 -18.91 15.62
CA VAL A 123 7.89 -19.48 16.72
C VAL A 123 8.30 -20.95 16.50
N PRO A 124 9.44 -21.25 15.86
CA PRO A 124 10.05 -22.56 15.93
C PRO A 124 10.91 -22.65 17.20
N GLY A 125 10.30 -22.64 18.40
CA GLY A 125 11.08 -22.72 19.64
C GLY A 125 10.42 -22.46 21.00
N PHE A 126 9.16 -22.05 21.12
CA PHE A 126 8.51 -21.95 22.44
C PHE A 126 8.06 -23.33 22.90
N SER A 127 8.97 -23.98 23.61
CA SER A 127 8.68 -25.15 24.43
C SER A 127 7.78 -24.71 25.59
N ILE A 128 6.62 -25.35 25.73
CA ILE A 128 5.60 -25.11 26.78
C ILE A 128 6.09 -25.68 28.13
N ASN A 129 7.33 -25.41 28.53
CA ASN A 129 7.96 -25.98 29.73
C ASN A 129 8.84 -24.97 30.46
N ASP A 130 8.38 -23.72 30.60
CA ASP A 130 8.95 -22.81 31.60
C ASP A 130 7.84 -22.31 32.54
N PRO A 131 7.83 -22.75 33.82
CA PRO A 131 6.74 -22.50 34.77
C PRO A 131 6.88 -21.14 35.46
N ALA A 132 7.12 -20.08 34.69
CA ALA A 132 7.23 -18.70 35.21
C ALA A 132 6.11 -17.78 34.69
N LEU A 133 4.93 -18.36 34.42
CA LEU A 133 3.64 -17.66 34.53
C LEU A 133 2.84 -18.27 35.67
#